data_AF-A0A9R0SMX6-F1
#
_entry.id   AF-A0A9R0SMX6-F1
#
_cell.length_a   1.000
_cell.length_b   1.000
_cell.length_c   1.000
_cell.angle_alpha   90.00
_cell.angle_beta   90.00
_cell.angle_gamma   90.00
#
_symmetry.space_group_name_H-M   'P 1'
#
loop_
_entity.id
_entity.type
_entity.pdbx_description
1 polymer ?
#
loop_
_entity_poly.entity_id
_entity_poly.type
_entity_poly.pdbx_seq_one_letter_code
_entity_poly.pdbx_strand_id
1 'polypeptide(L)'
;MELQTSGRPIEVLMEKVLSMNIVSSDYFKELYKIKTYHEVIDEIYNQVDHVEPWMTGNCRGPSTAFCLLYKLFTMKLTVNQMHGLLKHPDSPYIRAIGFLYLRYAADPKTLWTWYEPYIQDDEEFSPGSNGKMTTMGVYVRDVILGQVYLLNYAPISSI
;
A
#
# COMPACT_ATOMS: atom_id res chain seq x y z
N MET A 1 16.93 -6.17 -12.16
CA MET A 1 17.49 -5.23 -11.18
C MET A 1 16.61 -5.27 -9.94
N GLU A 2 17.18 -5.55 -8.78
CA GLU A 2 16.45 -5.57 -7.52
C GLU A 2 16.12 -4.15 -7.06
N LEU A 3 14.99 -3.97 -6.36
CA LEU A 3 14.62 -2.69 -5.78
C LEU A 3 15.58 -2.35 -4.63
N GLN A 4 16.07 -1.12 -4.57
CA GLN A 4 16.84 -0.65 -3.42
C GLN A 4 15.92 -0.50 -2.20
N THR A 5 16.10 -1.38 -1.22
CA THR A 5 15.27 -1.41 0.00
C THR A 5 15.99 -0.76 1.18
N SER A 6 15.25 -0.41 2.22
CA SER A 6 15.81 0.14 3.45
C SER A 6 16.60 -0.89 4.29
N GLY A 7 16.69 -2.16 3.85
CA GLY A 7 17.35 -3.26 4.57
C GLY A 7 16.66 -3.69 5.87
N ARG A 8 15.48 -3.13 6.18
CA ARG A 8 14.72 -3.45 7.39
C ARG A 8 13.99 -4.79 7.23
N PRO A 9 13.91 -5.63 8.27
CA PRO A 9 13.08 -6.83 8.27
C PRO A 9 11.60 -6.50 7.99
N ILE A 10 10.88 -7.42 7.34
CA ILE A 10 9.47 -7.21 6.95
C ILE A 10 8.60 -6.96 8.18
N GLU A 11 8.92 -7.63 9.29
CA GLU A 11 8.20 -7.58 10.56
C GLU A 11 8.18 -6.18 11.20
N VAL A 12 9.12 -5.31 10.82
CA VAL A 12 9.26 -3.95 11.34
C VAL A 12 8.94 -2.87 10.29
N LEU A 13 8.50 -3.26 9.09
CA LEU A 13 8.07 -2.29 8.08
C LEU A 13 6.75 -1.63 8.48
N MET A 14 5.81 -2.41 8.99
CA MET A 14 4.49 -1.95 9.46
C MET A 14 4.40 -1.90 10.98
N GLU A 15 3.32 -1.31 11.50
CA GLU A 15 3.01 -1.33 12.93
C GLU A 15 2.88 -2.78 13.44
N LYS A 16 3.46 -3.06 14.61
CA LYS A 16 3.52 -4.42 15.18
C LYS A 16 2.15 -5.08 15.30
N VAL A 17 1.14 -4.36 15.79
CA VAL A 17 -0.22 -4.90 15.98
C VAL A 17 -0.84 -5.26 14.62
N LEU A 18 -0.66 -4.41 13.61
CA LEU A 18 -1.13 -4.66 12.26
C LEU A 18 -0.47 -5.89 11.65
N SER A 19 0.86 -6.01 11.73
CA SER A 19 1.59 -7.19 11.25
C SER A 19 1.11 -8.48 11.91
N MET A 20 0.90 -8.46 13.24
CA MET A 20 0.36 -9.62 13.97
C MET A 20 -1.05 -9.99 13.49
N ASN A 21 -1.91 -9.00 13.26
CA ASN A 21 -3.27 -9.22 12.78
C ASN A 21 -3.28 -9.75 11.33
N ILE A 22 -2.41 -9.25 10.45
CA ILE A 22 -2.25 -9.75 9.07
C ILE A 22 -1.85 -11.22 9.09
N VAL A 23 -0.74 -11.56 9.76
CA VAL A 23 -0.19 -12.93 9.75
C VAL A 23 -1.15 -13.95 10.37
N SER A 24 -1.97 -13.53 11.34
CA SER A 24 -2.97 -14.39 11.98
C SER A 24 -4.27 -14.52 11.20
N SER A 25 -4.57 -13.60 10.28
CA SER A 25 -5.81 -13.59 9.50
C SER A 25 -5.90 -14.79 8.56
N ASP A 26 -7.12 -15.32 8.39
CA ASP A 26 -7.36 -16.45 7.49
C ASP A 26 -7.21 -16.05 6.03
N TYR A 27 -7.62 -14.82 5.68
CA TYR A 27 -7.40 -14.27 4.34
C TYR A 27 -5.91 -14.29 3.95
N PHE A 28 -5.01 -13.80 4.82
CA PHE A 28 -3.58 -13.81 4.52
C PHE A 28 -3.00 -15.23 4.37
N LYS A 29 -3.50 -16.20 5.16
CA LYS A 29 -3.07 -17.60 5.02
C LYS A 29 -3.46 -18.17 3.66
N GLU A 30 -4.64 -17.82 3.13
CA GLU A 30 -5.07 -18.24 1.80
C GLU A 30 -4.18 -17.64 0.69
N LEU A 31 -3.65 -16.43 0.89
CA LEU A 31 -2.67 -15.82 -0.03
C LEU A 31 -1.35 -16.61 -0.14
N TYR A 32 -1.06 -17.59 0.73
CA TYR A 32 0.07 -18.49 0.53
C TYR A 32 -0.08 -19.35 -0.72
N LYS A 33 -1.31 -19.60 -1.20
CA LYS A 33 -1.59 -20.35 -2.44
C LYS A 33 -1.18 -19.56 -3.68
N ILE A 34 -1.29 -18.24 -3.63
CA ILE A 34 -0.89 -17.32 -4.70
C ILE A 34 0.64 -17.24 -4.76
N LYS A 35 1.23 -17.53 -5.93
CA LYS A 35 2.70 -17.64 -6.06
C LYS A 35 3.30 -16.60 -6.98
N THR A 36 2.53 -16.09 -7.93
CA THR A 36 3.04 -15.18 -8.96
C THR A 36 2.63 -13.75 -8.68
N TYR A 37 3.45 -12.82 -9.18
CA TYR A 37 3.17 -11.39 -9.09
C TYR A 37 1.84 -11.01 -9.76
N HIS A 38 1.55 -11.61 -10.91
CA HIS A 38 0.30 -11.35 -11.66
C HIS A 38 -0.93 -11.79 -10.89
N GLU A 39 -0.92 -12.97 -10.28
CA GLU A 39 -2.03 -13.42 -9.44
C GLU A 39 -2.28 -12.49 -8.24
N VAL A 40 -1.22 -11.89 -7.66
CA VAL A 40 -1.42 -10.89 -6.59
C VAL A 40 -2.05 -9.60 -7.13
N ILE A 41 -1.67 -9.17 -8.34
CA ILE A 41 -2.34 -8.02 -8.98
C ILE A 41 -3.81 -8.31 -9.24
N ASP A 42 -4.12 -9.50 -9.78
CA ASP A 42 -5.50 -9.90 -10.04
C ASP A 42 -6.31 -9.93 -8.73
N GLU A 43 -5.74 -10.43 -7.65
CA GLU A 43 -6.37 -10.40 -6.33
C GLU A 43 -6.58 -8.98 -5.81
N ILE A 44 -5.62 -8.07 -6.03
CA ILE A 44 -5.78 -6.63 -5.71
C ILE A 44 -6.96 -6.06 -6.50
N TYR A 45 -7.01 -6.30 -7.82
CA TYR A 45 -8.07 -5.80 -8.69
C TYR A 45 -9.45 -6.28 -8.24
N ASN A 46 -9.55 -7.55 -7.84
CA ASN A 46 -10.83 -8.18 -7.50
C ASN A 46 -11.32 -7.88 -6.08
N GLN A 47 -10.42 -7.74 -5.10
CA GLN A 47 -10.79 -7.72 -3.68
C GLN A 47 -10.56 -6.37 -2.99
N VAL A 48 -9.79 -5.44 -3.57
CA VAL A 48 -9.45 -4.16 -2.91
C VAL A 48 -10.38 -3.05 -3.35
N ASP A 49 -11.04 -2.45 -2.37
CA ASP A 49 -11.98 -1.32 -2.49
C ASP A 49 -11.54 -0.08 -1.67
N HIS A 50 -10.55 -0.21 -0.79
CA HIS A 50 -9.91 0.90 -0.08
C HIS A 50 -8.46 0.53 0.32
N VAL A 51 -7.61 1.52 0.62
CA VAL A 51 -6.19 1.35 0.98
C VAL A 51 -5.87 1.82 2.39
N GLU A 52 -6.82 1.66 3.31
CA GLU A 52 -6.61 1.90 4.75
C GLU A 52 -6.07 0.65 5.43
N PRO A 53 -5.30 0.76 6.54
CA PRO A 53 -4.68 -0.39 7.20
C PRO A 53 -5.68 -1.34 7.85
N TRP A 54 -6.76 -0.78 8.36
CA TRP A 54 -7.78 -1.51 9.12
C TRP A 54 -9.06 -1.59 8.32
N MET A 55 -9.77 -2.71 8.46
CA MET A 55 -11.16 -2.78 8.03
C MET A 55 -12.01 -1.75 8.75
N THR A 56 -13.08 -1.31 8.12
CA THR A 56 -13.93 -0.27 8.67
C THR A 56 -15.00 -0.83 9.59
N GLY A 57 -15.36 -0.07 10.63
CA GLY A 57 -16.31 -0.47 11.68
C GLY A 57 -15.61 -0.96 12.96
N ASN A 58 -16.31 -1.71 13.80
CA ASN A 58 -15.82 -2.16 15.11
C ASN A 58 -14.85 -3.35 15.04
N CYS A 59 -14.58 -3.88 13.85
CA CYS A 59 -13.69 -5.01 13.64
C CYS A 59 -12.25 -4.52 13.44
N ARG A 60 -11.37 -4.77 14.41
CA ARG A 60 -9.92 -4.46 14.32
C ARG A 60 -9.14 -5.41 13.38
N GLY A 61 -9.80 -5.89 12.33
CA GLY A 61 -9.21 -6.77 11.33
C GLY A 61 -8.32 -6.00 10.35
N PRO A 62 -7.24 -6.61 9.83
CA PRO A 62 -6.43 -5.99 8.80
C PRO A 62 -7.25 -5.88 7.50
N SER A 63 -7.07 -4.80 6.74
CA SER A 63 -7.75 -4.68 5.44
C SER A 63 -7.16 -5.65 4.41
N THR A 64 -7.97 -5.95 3.39
CA THR A 64 -7.54 -6.71 2.22
C THR A 64 -6.30 -6.10 1.56
N ALA A 65 -6.29 -4.77 1.40
CA ALA A 65 -5.16 -4.04 0.81
C ALA A 65 -3.86 -4.26 1.60
N PHE A 66 -3.91 -4.21 2.93
CA PHE A 66 -2.71 -4.38 3.75
C PHE A 66 -2.26 -5.84 3.85
N CYS A 67 -3.18 -6.80 3.79
CA CYS A 67 -2.83 -8.21 3.64
C CYS A 67 -2.06 -8.46 2.31
N LEU A 68 -2.54 -7.89 1.20
CA LEU A 68 -1.90 -8.01 -0.11
C LEU A 68 -0.58 -7.23 -0.19
N LEU A 69 -0.51 -6.05 0.41
CA LEU A 69 0.73 -5.29 0.56
C LEU A 69 1.80 -6.07 1.32
N TYR A 70 1.43 -6.70 2.45
CA TYR A 70 2.32 -7.57 3.20
C TYR A 70 2.75 -8.78 2.37
N LYS A 71 1.82 -9.37 1.61
CA LYS A 71 2.14 -10.46 0.68
C LYS A 71 3.21 -10.03 -0.34
N LEU A 72 3.09 -8.84 -0.93
CA LEU A 72 4.10 -8.30 -1.84
C LEU A 72 5.48 -8.14 -1.16
N PHE A 73 5.55 -7.73 0.12
CA PHE A 73 6.82 -7.67 0.84
C PHE A 73 7.53 -9.02 0.89
N THR A 74 6.78 -10.11 1.10
CA THR A 74 7.35 -11.47 1.13
C THR A 74 7.93 -11.91 -0.21
N MET A 75 7.47 -11.31 -1.32
CA MET A 75 7.88 -11.66 -2.68
C MET A 75 9.08 -10.86 -3.19
N LYS A 76 9.51 -9.80 -2.48
CA LYS A 76 10.65 -8.92 -2.83
C LYS A 76 10.62 -8.46 -4.29
N LEU A 77 9.74 -7.50 -4.57
CA LEU A 77 9.51 -7.02 -5.93
C LEU A 77 10.76 -6.42 -6.59
N THR A 78 10.90 -6.67 -7.88
CA THR A 78 11.92 -6.05 -8.74
C THR A 78 11.53 -4.63 -9.17
N VAL A 79 12.49 -3.86 -9.67
CA VAL A 79 12.25 -2.51 -10.24
C VAL A 79 11.18 -2.53 -11.33
N ASN A 80 11.18 -3.56 -12.19
CA ASN A 80 10.23 -3.67 -13.29
C ASN A 80 8.81 -3.97 -12.78
N GLN A 81 8.68 -4.83 -11.77
CA GLN A 81 7.39 -5.10 -11.12
C GLN A 81 6.87 -3.84 -10.41
N MET A 82 7.74 -3.07 -9.76
CA MET A 82 7.33 -1.79 -9.17
C MET A 82 6.81 -0.82 -10.23
N HIS A 83 7.52 -0.66 -11.36
CA HIS A 83 6.98 0.16 -12.46
C HIS A 83 5.66 -0.38 -13.00
N GLY A 84 5.49 -1.70 -13.06
CA GLY A 84 4.24 -2.35 -13.43
C GLY A 84 3.07 -1.99 -12.50
N LEU A 85 3.29 -1.94 -11.19
CA LEU A 85 2.27 -1.50 -10.23
C LEU A 85 1.93 -0.01 -10.38
N LEU A 86 2.94 0.87 -10.44
CA LEU A 86 2.71 2.33 -10.42
C LEU A 86 2.03 2.86 -11.70
N LYS A 87 2.24 2.18 -12.83
CA LYS A 87 1.69 2.53 -14.15
C LYS A 87 0.52 1.64 -14.56
N HIS A 88 -0.01 0.84 -13.63
CA HIS A 88 -1.07 -0.12 -13.97
C HIS A 88 -2.34 0.61 -14.38
N PRO A 89 -2.89 0.38 -15.60
CA PRO A 89 -4.05 1.12 -16.09
C PRO A 89 -5.38 0.60 -15.54
N ASP A 90 -5.43 -0.65 -15.09
CA ASP A 90 -6.72 -1.30 -14.80
C ASP A 90 -7.37 -0.86 -13.48
N SER A 91 -6.59 -0.40 -12.50
CA SER A 91 -7.16 0.03 -11.21
C SER A 91 -6.24 0.98 -10.43
N PRO A 92 -6.78 2.10 -9.91
CA PRO A 92 -6.04 3.02 -9.05
C PRO A 92 -5.57 2.35 -7.75
N TYR A 93 -6.25 1.31 -7.28
CA TYR A 93 -5.87 0.59 -6.05
C TYR A 93 -4.57 -0.21 -6.22
N ILE A 94 -4.33 -0.77 -7.41
CA ILE A 94 -3.05 -1.42 -7.75
C ILE A 94 -1.91 -0.40 -7.64
N ARG A 95 -2.13 0.79 -8.20
CA ARG A 95 -1.17 1.89 -8.16
C ARG A 95 -0.92 2.36 -6.74
N ALA A 96 -1.98 2.60 -5.97
CA ALA A 96 -1.92 3.05 -4.59
C ALA A 96 -1.14 2.06 -3.68
N ILE A 97 -1.39 0.76 -3.80
CA ILE A 97 -0.62 -0.27 -3.10
C ILE A 97 0.86 -0.25 -3.51
N GLY A 98 1.15 -0.01 -4.79
CA GLY A 98 2.53 0.18 -5.26
C GLY A 98 3.25 1.35 -4.58
N PHE A 99 2.57 2.50 -4.41
CA PHE A 99 3.14 3.63 -3.67
C PHE A 99 3.35 3.29 -2.19
N LEU A 100 2.38 2.66 -1.54
CA LEU A 100 2.53 2.18 -0.16
C LEU A 100 3.72 1.22 -0.02
N TYR A 101 3.91 0.30 -0.97
CA TYR A 101 5.05 -0.61 -0.98
C TYR A 101 6.36 0.16 -0.94
N LEU A 102 6.54 1.15 -1.82
CA LEU A 102 7.73 1.99 -1.82
C LEU A 102 7.90 2.71 -0.48
N ARG A 103 6.82 3.32 0.03
CA ARG A 103 6.85 4.09 1.27
C ARG A 103 7.36 3.30 2.47
N TYR A 104 7.03 2.01 2.51
CA TYR A 104 7.43 1.11 3.59
C TYR A 104 8.80 0.46 3.35
N ALA A 105 9.03 -0.08 2.16
CA ALA A 105 10.16 -0.98 1.90
C ALA A 105 11.36 -0.32 1.21
N ALA A 106 11.17 0.72 0.40
CA ALA A 106 12.25 1.34 -0.38
C ALA A 106 13.19 2.17 0.51
N ASP A 107 14.43 2.39 0.04
CA ASP A 107 15.33 3.36 0.67
C ASP A 107 14.72 4.78 0.59
N PRO A 108 14.56 5.49 1.73
CA PRO A 108 14.02 6.85 1.76
C PRO A 108 14.68 7.81 0.79
N LYS A 109 15.98 7.63 0.50
CA LYS A 109 16.74 8.48 -0.45
C LYS A 109 16.27 8.33 -1.90
N THR A 110 15.62 7.22 -2.23
CA THR A 110 15.15 6.92 -3.59
C THR A 110 13.69 7.28 -3.80
N LEU A 111 12.92 7.53 -2.73
CA LEU A 111 11.46 7.72 -2.79
C LEU A 111 11.06 8.85 -3.74
N TRP A 112 11.74 9.99 -3.69
CA TRP A 112 11.40 11.13 -4.55
C TRP A 112 11.43 10.76 -6.03
N THR A 113 12.46 10.04 -6.48
CA THR A 113 12.60 9.60 -7.88
C THR A 113 11.43 8.73 -8.35
N TRP A 114 10.81 7.96 -7.45
CA TRP A 114 9.66 7.14 -7.78
C TRP A 114 8.34 7.92 -7.80
N TYR A 115 8.23 8.95 -6.97
CA TYR A 115 6.98 9.67 -6.72
C TYR A 115 6.81 10.91 -7.62
N GLU A 116 7.91 11.58 -7.93
CA GLU A 116 7.95 12.83 -8.71
C GLU A 116 7.15 12.77 -10.03
N PRO A 117 7.14 11.67 -10.81
CA PRO A 117 6.33 11.62 -12.03
C PRO A 117 4.82 11.63 -11.82
N TYR A 118 4.34 11.36 -10.60
CA TYR A 118 2.92 11.12 -10.30
C TYR A 118 2.29 12.17 -9.37
N ILE A 119 3.04 13.17 -8.88
CA ILE A 119 2.52 14.18 -7.94
C ILE A 119 1.41 15.09 -8.52
N GLN A 120 1.26 15.11 -9.85
CA GLN A 120 0.25 15.87 -10.60
C GLN A 120 -0.76 14.95 -11.31
N ASP A 121 -0.77 13.66 -10.98
CA ASP A 121 -1.70 12.70 -11.56
C ASP A 121 -3.15 13.03 -11.17
N ASP A 122 -4.00 13.18 -12.18
CA ASP A 122 -5.39 13.59 -12.08
C ASP A 122 -6.39 12.43 -12.02
N GLU A 123 -5.92 11.18 -12.02
CA GLU A 123 -6.78 10.01 -11.83
C GLU A 123 -7.52 10.09 -10.49
N GLU A 124 -8.84 10.07 -10.52
CA GLU A 124 -9.68 10.14 -9.32
C GLU A 124 -9.97 8.75 -8.73
N PHE A 125 -9.88 8.62 -7.41
CA PHE A 125 -10.27 7.42 -6.69
C PHE A 125 -10.59 7.72 -5.21
N SER A 126 -11.19 6.74 -4.51
CA SER A 126 -11.45 6.82 -3.08
C SER A 126 -10.46 5.96 -2.29
N PRO A 127 -9.42 6.55 -1.65
CA PRO A 127 -8.42 5.77 -0.91
C PRO A 127 -8.97 5.20 0.40
N GLY A 128 -10.02 5.79 0.98
CA GLY A 128 -10.69 5.30 2.18
C GLY A 128 -12.07 4.73 1.88
N SER A 129 -12.63 4.00 2.84
CA SER A 129 -13.96 3.40 2.70
C SER A 129 -15.12 4.41 2.82
N ASN A 130 -14.83 5.66 3.20
CA ASN A 130 -15.82 6.71 3.41
C ASN A 130 -16.35 7.32 2.10
N GLY A 131 -15.84 6.86 0.94
CA GLY A 131 -16.23 7.36 -0.38
C GLY A 131 -15.69 8.75 -0.71
N LYS A 132 -14.77 9.31 0.10
CA LYS A 132 -14.17 10.61 -0.17
C LYS A 132 -13.18 10.48 -1.33
N MET A 133 -13.56 11.06 -2.46
CA MET A 133 -12.72 11.14 -3.65
C MET A 133 -11.51 12.05 -3.44
N THR A 134 -10.40 11.66 -4.04
CA THR A 134 -9.19 12.47 -4.21
C THR A 134 -8.53 12.12 -5.55
N THR A 135 -7.46 12.82 -5.91
CA THR A 135 -6.64 12.48 -7.07
C THR A 135 -5.44 11.63 -6.65
N MET A 136 -4.93 10.80 -7.56
CA MET A 136 -3.72 10.02 -7.35
C MET A 136 -2.54 10.91 -6.97
N GLY A 137 -2.39 12.08 -7.60
CA GLY A 137 -1.32 13.02 -7.29
C GLY A 137 -1.42 13.65 -5.89
N VAL A 138 -2.62 13.89 -5.38
CA VAL A 138 -2.81 14.28 -3.97
C VAL A 138 -2.44 13.11 -3.06
N TYR A 139 -2.95 11.91 -3.34
CA TYR A 139 -2.66 10.72 -2.55
C TYR A 139 -1.15 10.43 -2.46
N VAL A 140 -0.43 10.43 -3.59
CA VAL A 140 1.02 10.22 -3.68
C VAL A 140 1.79 11.24 -2.83
N ARG A 141 1.38 12.52 -2.85
CA ARG A 141 1.98 13.56 -1.99
C ARG A 141 1.73 13.28 -0.51
N ASP A 142 0.52 12.88 -0.15
CA ASP A 142 0.20 12.53 1.24
C ASP A 142 1.01 11.31 1.70
N VAL A 143 1.21 10.30 0.83
CA VAL A 143 1.98 9.08 1.15
C VAL A 143 3.44 9.42 1.46
N ILE A 144 4.10 10.19 0.60
CA ILE A 144 5.52 10.53 0.79
C ILE A 144 5.74 11.43 2.01
N LEU A 145 4.81 12.33 2.31
CA LEU A 145 4.84 13.20 3.49
C LEU A 145 4.44 12.45 4.79
N GLY A 146 3.94 11.22 4.68
CA GLY A 146 3.43 10.46 5.83
C GLY A 146 2.10 10.98 6.38
N GLN A 147 1.33 11.72 5.57
CA GLN A 147 0.10 12.40 5.96
C GLN A 147 -1.18 11.61 5.64
N VAL A 148 -1.09 10.49 4.89
CA VAL A 148 -2.26 9.66 4.52
C VAL A 148 -3.07 9.22 5.74
N TYR A 149 -2.39 8.92 6.85
CA TYR A 149 -3.05 8.46 8.07
C TYR A 149 -3.54 9.61 8.96
N LEU A 150 -3.12 10.85 8.69
CA LEU A 150 -3.55 12.03 9.44
C LEU A 150 -4.91 12.55 8.97
N LEU A 151 -5.35 12.22 7.75
CA LEU A 151 -6.61 12.71 7.20
C LEU A 151 -7.86 11.98 7.75
N ASN A 152 -7.71 10.77 8.28
CA ASN A 152 -8.77 10.07 9.03
C ASN A 152 -8.62 10.20 10.56
N TYR A 153 -7.50 10.75 11.02
CA TYR A 153 -7.19 11.02 12.43
C TYR A 153 -6.65 12.46 12.58
N ALA A 154 -7.50 13.47 12.41
CA ALA A 154 -7.14 14.81 12.87
C ALA A 154 -7.74 15.06 14.27
N PRO A 155 -7.04 15.68 15.25
CA PRO A 155 -5.60 15.83 15.44
C PRO A 155 -5.12 15.05 16.69
N ILE A 156 -3.91 14.49 16.69
CA ILE A 156 -3.18 14.41 17.96
C ILE A 156 -2.53 15.77 18.13
N SER A 157 -3.19 16.59 18.93
CA SER A 157 -2.63 17.77 19.54
C SER A 157 -1.25 17.48 20.11
N SER A 158 -0.29 18.32 19.68
CA SER A 158 0.79 18.86 20.52
C SER A 158 2.08 18.05 20.70
N ILE A 159 3.17 18.79 20.40
CA ILE A 159 4.58 18.70 20.85
C ILE A 159 5.48 17.74 20.06
#